data_AF-A0A432EGA3-F1
#
_entry.id   AF-A0A432EGA3-F1
#
_cell.length_a   1.000
_cell.length_b   1.000
_cell.length_c   1.000
_cell.angle_alpha   90.00
_cell.angle_beta   90.00
_cell.angle_gamma   90.00
#
_symmetry.space_group_name_H-M   'P 1'
#
loop_
_entity.id
_entity.type
_entity.pdbx_description
1 polymer ?
#
loop_
_entity_poly.entity_id
_entity_poly.type
_entity_poly.pdbx_seq_one_letter_code
_entity_poly.pdbx_strand_id
1 'polypeptide(L)'
;GHAGVDVDLAGLGDPLAALFNEELGAVIQTRRSDRDMVKAILDHAGLGEIVHIIGTLNDARAMHIQAGGETLLDRPLAQLRQRWSETTFRMQALRDNPECAAEEWAHNQDMGDPGMAPKLAFDAAEDVAAPFIASGARPKMAILREQGVNGQIEMAAAFDRAGFEAVDVTMSDIIEGRRSLKDFTGLAACGGFSYGDVLGAGGGWAKSIMYNARARDEFDAFFHRDDSFALGVCNGCQMMSQLRDMIPGAAHWPAFVRNRSEQFEARYVSVEIPQNPSLFFSGMAGSVLPVAVAHGEGRAQWLAQQQPSAAEGLVVMRYVDHHGAPVETYPLNPNGSPGGVTGLTTVDGRFTIMMPHPERVTRSVNHSWRPDGWGEHGPWMRMFRNARAWLG
;
A
#
# COMPACT_ATOMS: atom_id res chain seq x y z
N GLY A 1 -6.94 19.75 0.55
CA GLY A 1 -6.15 19.65 1.79
C GLY A 1 -6.98 19.79 3.04
N HIS A 2 -8.23 19.28 3.09
CA HIS A 2 -9.09 19.29 4.29
C HIS A 2 -9.19 20.66 5.03
N ALA A 3 -9.15 21.74 4.25
CA ALA A 3 -9.15 23.13 4.74
C ALA A 3 -10.24 23.92 4.00
N GLY A 4 -10.76 24.96 4.64
CA GLY A 4 -11.71 25.87 4.00
C GLY A 4 -11.00 26.93 3.15
N VAL A 5 -11.79 27.72 2.43
CA VAL A 5 -11.31 28.80 1.57
C VAL A 5 -12.19 30.04 1.70
N ASP A 6 -11.55 31.20 1.73
CA ASP A 6 -12.20 32.51 1.58
C ASP A 6 -11.85 33.04 0.19
N VAL A 7 -12.85 33.22 -0.65
CA VAL A 7 -12.71 33.65 -2.05
C VAL A 7 -13.49 34.94 -2.29
N ASP A 8 -12.86 35.90 -2.96
CA ASP A 8 -13.48 37.14 -3.42
C ASP A 8 -13.37 37.26 -4.94
N LEU A 9 -14.51 37.39 -5.60
CA LEU A 9 -14.64 37.51 -7.06
C LEU A 9 -14.73 38.98 -7.52
N ALA A 10 -14.51 39.94 -6.63
CA ALA A 10 -14.53 41.36 -6.97
C ALA A 10 -13.60 41.66 -8.17
N GLY A 11 -14.18 42.28 -9.20
CA GLY A 11 -13.44 42.64 -10.42
C GLY A 11 -13.34 41.55 -11.48
N LEU A 12 -13.96 40.37 -11.26
CA LEU A 12 -13.98 39.26 -12.24
C LEU A 12 -15.22 39.25 -13.14
N GLY A 13 -16.05 40.29 -13.08
CA GLY A 13 -17.27 40.40 -13.89
C GLY A 13 -18.50 39.77 -13.21
N ASP A 14 -19.37 39.16 -14.02
CA ASP A 14 -20.58 38.49 -13.53
C ASP A 14 -20.20 37.28 -12.65
N PRO A 15 -20.64 37.21 -11.38
CA PRO A 15 -20.18 36.15 -10.48
C PRO A 15 -20.57 34.73 -10.90
N LEU A 16 -21.71 34.57 -11.58
CA LEU A 16 -22.15 33.26 -12.06
C LEU A 16 -21.24 32.81 -13.21
N ALA A 17 -21.00 33.68 -14.20
CA ALA A 17 -20.06 33.40 -15.27
C ALA A 17 -18.64 33.16 -14.73
N ALA A 18 -18.16 33.96 -13.77
CA ALA A 18 -16.84 33.82 -13.17
C ALA A 18 -16.62 32.47 -12.47
N LEU A 19 -17.65 31.91 -11.83
CA LEU A 19 -17.57 30.62 -11.12
C LEU A 19 -17.75 29.39 -12.02
N PHE A 20 -18.57 29.49 -13.07
CA PHE A 20 -19.03 28.33 -13.83
C PHE A 20 -18.56 28.28 -15.28
N ASN A 21 -17.78 29.27 -15.74
CA ASN A 21 -17.08 29.12 -17.01
C ASN A 21 -16.05 27.98 -16.92
N GLU A 22 -15.81 27.31 -18.04
CA GLU A 22 -14.82 26.24 -18.18
C GLU A 22 -13.64 26.70 -19.07
N GLU A 23 -13.30 27.99 -19.01
CA GLU A 23 -12.17 28.55 -19.75
C GLU A 23 -10.84 27.98 -19.25
N LEU A 24 -9.81 28.06 -20.10
CA LEU A 24 -8.46 27.61 -19.72
C LEU A 24 -7.91 28.44 -18.56
N GLY A 25 -7.30 27.76 -17.58
CA GLY A 25 -6.67 28.43 -16.45
C GLY A 25 -6.17 27.46 -15.37
N ALA A 26 -5.71 28.03 -14.26
CA ALA A 26 -5.32 27.28 -13.07
C ALA A 26 -5.44 28.16 -11.82
N VAL A 27 -5.71 27.52 -10.68
CA VAL A 27 -5.55 28.15 -9.35
C VAL A 27 -4.22 27.72 -8.77
N ILE A 28 -3.32 28.67 -8.52
CA ILE A 28 -2.04 28.42 -7.86
C ILE A 28 -2.09 28.86 -6.41
N GLN A 29 -1.72 27.98 -5.49
CA GLN A 29 -1.52 28.33 -4.08
C GLN A 29 -0.04 28.68 -3.86
N THR A 30 0.21 29.85 -3.29
CA THR A 30 1.57 30.32 -2.99
C THR A 30 1.70 30.63 -1.51
N ARG A 31 2.94 30.65 -1.00
CA ARG A 31 3.20 31.28 0.30
C ARG A 31 2.94 32.77 0.16
N ARG A 32 2.38 33.38 1.19
CA ARG A 32 2.13 34.83 1.21
C ARG A 32 3.40 35.65 0.93
N SER A 33 4.55 35.19 1.42
CA SER A 33 5.87 35.81 1.19
C SER A 33 6.31 35.80 -0.27
N ASP A 34 5.84 34.83 -1.06
CA ASP A 34 6.33 34.57 -2.41
C ASP A 34 5.42 35.21 -3.45
N ARG A 35 4.29 35.78 -3.05
CA ARG A 35 3.23 36.28 -3.92
C ARG A 35 3.75 37.29 -4.94
N ASP A 36 4.51 38.29 -4.51
CA ASP A 36 4.92 39.37 -5.40
C ASP A 36 5.98 38.90 -6.41
N MET A 37 6.86 37.99 -5.98
CA MET A 37 7.80 37.30 -6.87
C MET A 37 7.05 36.48 -7.93
N VAL A 38 6.06 35.69 -7.52
CA VAL A 38 5.26 34.86 -8.45
C VAL A 38 4.49 35.74 -9.44
N LYS A 39 3.90 36.86 -8.98
CA LYS A 39 3.25 37.83 -9.87
C LYS A 39 4.22 38.41 -10.90
N ALA A 40 5.42 38.79 -10.49
CA ALA A 40 6.43 39.31 -11.41
C ALA A 40 6.85 38.28 -12.48
N ILE A 41 6.95 36.99 -12.10
CA ILE A 41 7.23 35.90 -13.05
C ILE A 41 6.11 35.76 -14.08
N LEU A 42 4.85 35.78 -13.63
CA LEU A 42 3.69 35.66 -14.53
C LEU A 42 3.54 36.88 -15.44
N ASP A 43 3.81 38.08 -14.91
CA ASP A 43 3.80 39.32 -15.69
C ASP A 43 4.89 39.32 -16.77
N HIS A 44 6.11 38.87 -16.42
CA HIS A 44 7.19 38.69 -17.39
C HIS A 44 6.86 37.67 -18.48
N ALA A 45 6.03 36.67 -18.17
CA ALA A 45 5.51 35.70 -19.13
C ALA A 45 4.32 36.24 -19.96
N GLY A 46 3.91 37.50 -19.77
CA GLY A 46 2.80 38.13 -20.48
C GLY A 46 1.41 37.78 -19.95
N LEU A 47 1.31 37.24 -18.73
CA LEU A 47 0.05 36.81 -18.11
C LEU A 47 -0.50 37.81 -17.08
N GLY A 48 0.17 38.95 -16.87
CA GLY A 48 -0.15 39.87 -15.76
C GLY A 48 -1.60 40.35 -15.73
N GLU A 49 -2.21 40.61 -16.89
CA GLU A 49 -3.58 41.11 -17.02
C GLU A 49 -4.66 40.08 -16.64
N ILE A 50 -4.32 38.78 -16.71
CA ILE A 50 -5.25 37.67 -16.43
C ILE A 50 -4.98 36.97 -15.10
N VAL A 51 -4.06 37.53 -14.28
CA VAL A 51 -3.72 37.00 -12.96
C VAL A 51 -4.50 37.74 -11.89
N HIS A 52 -5.35 37.02 -11.18
CA HIS A 52 -6.20 37.56 -10.13
C HIS A 52 -5.85 36.94 -8.78
N ILE A 53 -5.79 37.78 -7.73
CA ILE A 53 -5.70 37.30 -6.35
C ILE A 53 -7.13 37.02 -5.90
N ILE A 54 -7.48 35.75 -5.79
CA ILE A 54 -8.86 35.35 -5.54
C ILE A 54 -9.16 35.01 -4.08
N GLY A 55 -8.16 34.73 -3.23
CA GLY A 55 -8.48 34.29 -1.87
C GLY A 55 -7.34 33.70 -1.04
N THR A 56 -7.71 33.12 0.09
CA THR A 56 -6.81 32.43 1.04
C THR A 56 -7.47 31.19 1.65
N LEU A 57 -6.68 30.31 2.25
CA LEU A 57 -7.22 29.23 3.09
C LEU A 57 -7.78 29.78 4.41
N ASN A 58 -8.75 29.07 4.98
CA ASN A 58 -9.29 29.32 6.32
C ASN A 58 -9.37 28.02 7.15
N ASP A 59 -9.40 28.18 8.48
CA ASP A 59 -9.51 27.07 9.43
C ASP A 59 -10.97 26.74 9.82
N ALA A 60 -11.94 27.52 9.32
CA ALA A 60 -13.37 27.31 9.58
C ALA A 60 -13.92 26.06 8.86
N ARG A 61 -13.12 25.45 7.96
CA ARG A 61 -13.52 24.29 7.14
C ARG A 61 -14.82 24.56 6.37
N ALA A 62 -14.91 25.77 5.83
CA ALA A 62 -16.03 26.24 5.05
C ALA A 62 -15.54 26.91 3.77
N MET A 63 -16.38 26.88 2.74
CA MET A 63 -16.16 27.61 1.50
C MET A 63 -16.98 28.89 1.58
N HIS A 64 -16.29 30.01 1.71
CA HIS A 64 -16.86 31.34 1.67
C HIS A 64 -16.52 31.97 0.32
N ILE A 65 -17.54 32.35 -0.44
CA ILE A 65 -17.38 33.05 -1.71
C ILE A 65 -18.18 34.35 -1.62
N GLN A 66 -17.52 35.46 -1.89
CA GLN A 66 -18.14 36.77 -1.96
C GLN A 66 -17.79 37.47 -3.28
N ALA A 67 -18.55 38.51 -3.62
CA ALA A 67 -18.20 39.45 -4.66
C ALA A 67 -18.55 40.87 -4.20
N GLY A 68 -17.54 41.74 -4.08
CA GLY A 68 -17.77 43.15 -3.74
C GLY A 68 -18.46 43.36 -2.38
N GLY A 69 -18.25 42.44 -1.43
CA GLY A 69 -18.86 42.47 -0.10
C GLY A 69 -20.22 41.75 0.01
N GLU A 70 -20.78 41.25 -1.09
CA GLU A 70 -21.97 40.39 -1.07
C GLU A 70 -21.56 38.92 -0.91
N THR A 71 -22.12 38.23 0.08
CA THR A 71 -21.92 36.77 0.28
C THR A 71 -22.71 35.99 -0.77
N LEU A 72 -22.01 35.29 -1.66
CA LEU A 72 -22.59 34.44 -2.69
C LEU A 72 -22.74 32.98 -2.23
N LEU A 73 -21.75 32.49 -1.49
CA LEU A 73 -21.76 31.15 -0.92
C LEU A 73 -21.14 31.19 0.48
N ASP A 74 -21.83 30.58 1.43
CA ASP A 74 -21.29 30.26 2.75
C ASP A 74 -21.78 28.86 3.10
N ARG A 75 -20.90 27.87 2.96
CA ARG A 75 -21.23 26.46 3.16
C ARG A 75 -20.09 25.71 3.85
N PRO A 76 -20.40 24.84 4.83
CA PRO A 76 -19.43 23.91 5.38
C PRO A 76 -18.87 22.99 4.28
N LEU A 77 -17.56 22.75 4.32
CA LEU A 77 -16.88 21.87 3.38
C LEU A 77 -17.46 20.46 3.41
N ALA A 78 -17.88 19.98 4.58
CA ALA A 78 -18.52 18.67 4.76
C ALA A 78 -19.76 18.51 3.87
N GLN A 79 -20.61 19.54 3.78
CA GLN A 79 -21.83 19.48 2.97
C GLN A 79 -21.51 19.49 1.47
N LEU A 80 -20.53 20.28 1.06
CA LEU A 80 -20.09 20.33 -0.34
C LEU A 80 -19.42 19.01 -0.76
N ARG A 81 -18.53 18.48 0.09
CA ARG A 81 -17.89 17.17 -0.10
C ARG A 81 -18.92 16.07 -0.20
N GLN A 82 -19.91 16.04 0.71
CA GLN A 82 -21.02 15.10 0.65
C GLN A 82 -21.71 15.17 -0.70
N ARG A 83 -22.21 16.34 -1.14
CA ARG A 83 -22.87 16.44 -2.46
C ARG A 83 -21.97 15.99 -3.60
N TRP A 84 -20.71 16.40 -3.59
CA TRP A 84 -19.75 16.08 -4.63
C TRP A 84 -19.50 14.56 -4.75
N SER A 85 -19.43 13.85 -3.62
CA SER A 85 -19.18 12.41 -3.64
C SER A 85 -20.44 11.58 -3.93
N GLU A 86 -21.66 12.14 -3.93
CA GLU A 86 -22.90 11.34 -3.93
C GLU A 86 -22.98 10.39 -5.12
N THR A 87 -22.58 10.87 -6.29
CA THR A 87 -22.55 10.04 -7.49
C THR A 87 -21.69 8.79 -7.30
N THR A 88 -20.48 8.90 -6.74
CA THR A 88 -19.63 7.72 -6.51
C THR A 88 -20.22 6.77 -5.49
N PHE A 89 -20.83 7.30 -4.41
CA PHE A 89 -21.52 6.46 -3.42
C PHE A 89 -22.67 5.68 -4.05
N ARG A 90 -23.55 6.33 -4.82
CA ARG A 90 -24.69 5.67 -5.46
C ARG A 90 -24.21 4.59 -6.44
N MET A 91 -23.17 4.87 -7.22
CA MET A 91 -22.60 3.91 -8.16
C MET A 91 -21.98 2.70 -7.44
N GLN A 92 -21.22 2.92 -6.38
CA GLN A 92 -20.65 1.85 -5.56
C GLN A 92 -21.75 1.02 -4.89
N ALA A 93 -22.76 1.64 -4.30
CA ALA A 93 -23.85 0.92 -3.64
C ALA A 93 -24.70 0.07 -4.61
N LEU A 94 -24.74 0.44 -5.90
CA LEU A 94 -25.41 -0.33 -6.95
C LEU A 94 -24.54 -1.48 -7.49
N ARG A 95 -23.21 -1.32 -7.51
CA ARG A 95 -22.27 -2.24 -8.16
C ARG A 95 -21.59 -3.22 -7.18
N ASP A 96 -21.20 -2.70 -6.02
CA ASP A 96 -20.36 -3.33 -5.00
C ASP A 96 -21.22 -3.76 -3.79
N ASN A 97 -20.58 -4.19 -2.71
CA ASN A 97 -21.28 -4.36 -1.43
C ASN A 97 -21.80 -3.01 -0.90
N PRO A 98 -23.13 -2.83 -0.73
CA PRO A 98 -23.71 -1.56 -0.31
C PRO A 98 -23.32 -1.14 1.12
N GLU A 99 -22.97 -2.08 1.99
CA GLU A 99 -22.47 -1.78 3.34
C GLU A 99 -21.08 -1.11 3.25
N CYS A 100 -20.17 -1.66 2.43
CA CYS A 100 -18.86 -1.04 2.19
C CYS A 100 -19.02 0.36 1.57
N ALA A 101 -19.90 0.52 0.58
CA ALA A 101 -20.17 1.83 -0.02
C ALA A 101 -20.69 2.85 1.02
N ALA A 102 -21.55 2.41 1.95
CA ALA A 102 -22.05 3.24 3.03
C ALA A 102 -20.97 3.58 4.08
N GLU A 103 -20.08 2.65 4.40
CA GLU A 103 -18.93 2.89 5.30
C GLU A 103 -17.96 3.91 4.70
N GLU A 104 -17.60 3.79 3.41
CA GLU A 104 -16.74 4.76 2.72
C GLU A 104 -17.43 6.12 2.60
N TRP A 105 -18.73 6.14 2.35
CA TRP A 105 -19.52 7.37 2.35
C TRP A 105 -19.47 8.08 3.70
N ALA A 106 -19.71 7.35 4.79
CA ALA A 106 -19.71 7.90 6.15
C ALA A 106 -18.32 8.39 6.55
N HIS A 107 -17.27 7.61 6.27
CA HIS A 107 -15.88 8.03 6.49
C HIS A 107 -15.57 9.31 5.69
N ASN A 108 -16.08 9.42 4.47
CA ASN A 108 -15.93 10.63 3.66
C ASN A 108 -16.65 11.87 4.21
N GLN A 109 -17.47 11.74 5.23
CA GLN A 109 -18.13 12.88 5.88
C GLN A 109 -17.51 13.21 7.24
N ASP A 110 -16.61 12.36 7.74
CA ASP A 110 -15.95 12.60 9.00
C ASP A 110 -14.93 13.74 8.86
N MET A 111 -15.28 14.89 9.41
CA MET A 111 -14.36 16.02 9.50
C MET A 111 -13.39 15.87 10.68
N GLY A 112 -13.68 15.01 11.64
CA GLY A 112 -12.81 14.71 12.78
C GLY A 112 -11.59 13.86 12.40
N ASP A 113 -11.63 13.22 11.24
CA ASP A 113 -10.52 12.44 10.70
C ASP A 113 -9.23 13.28 10.58
N PRO A 114 -8.14 12.92 11.29
CA PRO A 114 -6.86 13.62 11.20
C PRO A 114 -6.13 13.37 9.87
N GLY A 115 -6.58 12.37 9.10
CA GLY A 115 -5.87 11.87 7.92
C GLY A 115 -4.65 11.03 8.30
N MET A 116 -3.99 10.52 7.26
CA MET A 116 -2.84 9.64 7.40
C MET A 116 -1.70 10.29 8.19
N ALA A 117 -1.25 9.63 9.27
CA ALA A 117 -0.18 10.11 10.14
C ALA A 117 0.85 8.99 10.42
N PRO A 118 1.88 8.82 9.58
CA PRO A 118 2.88 7.76 9.75
C PRO A 118 3.66 7.95 11.05
N LYS A 119 3.85 6.86 11.78
CA LYS A 119 4.67 6.77 12.98
C LYS A 119 5.74 5.72 12.76
N LEU A 120 7.01 6.09 12.88
CA LEU A 120 8.13 5.17 12.71
C LEU A 120 8.72 4.85 14.08
N ALA A 121 8.90 3.57 14.38
CA ALA A 121 9.58 3.09 15.59
C ALA A 121 11.11 2.90 15.40
N PHE A 122 11.62 3.25 14.21
CA PHE A 122 13.01 3.12 13.81
C PHE A 122 13.43 4.32 12.94
N ASP A 123 14.73 4.49 12.73
CA ASP A 123 15.24 5.49 11.78
C ASP A 123 15.20 4.92 10.35
N ALA A 124 14.34 5.49 9.49
CA ALA A 124 14.25 5.08 8.09
C ALA A 124 15.49 5.46 7.26
N ALA A 125 16.29 6.43 7.71
CA ALA A 125 17.54 6.80 7.07
C ALA A 125 18.67 5.78 7.35
N GLU A 126 18.56 5.00 8.43
CA GLU A 126 19.53 3.96 8.79
C GLU A 126 19.51 2.82 7.75
N ASP A 127 20.65 2.63 7.09
CA ASP A 127 20.88 1.48 6.21
C ASP A 127 21.54 0.33 6.98
N VAL A 128 20.73 -0.48 7.65
CA VAL A 128 21.21 -1.67 8.39
C VAL A 128 21.88 -2.72 7.51
N ALA A 129 21.68 -2.66 6.18
CA ALA A 129 22.33 -3.56 5.24
C ALA A 129 23.73 -3.07 4.80
N ALA A 130 24.06 -1.80 5.05
CA ALA A 130 25.26 -1.17 4.52
C ALA A 130 26.59 -1.90 4.85
N PRO A 131 26.84 -2.39 6.08
CA PRO A 131 28.06 -3.15 6.38
C PRO A 131 28.21 -4.38 5.50
N PHE A 132 27.10 -5.06 5.21
CA PHE A 132 27.08 -6.28 4.43
C PHE A 132 27.17 -6.02 2.93
N ILE A 133 26.58 -4.92 2.45
CA ILE A 133 26.74 -4.44 1.08
C ILE A 133 28.21 -4.06 0.83
N ALA A 134 28.85 -3.37 1.78
CA ALA A 134 30.24 -2.94 1.67
C ALA A 134 31.23 -4.12 1.58
N SER A 135 30.85 -5.31 2.07
CA SER A 135 31.66 -6.53 1.90
C SER A 135 31.79 -6.98 0.43
N GLY A 136 30.88 -6.55 -0.43
CA GLY A 136 30.76 -7.00 -1.83
C GLY A 136 30.01 -8.33 -2.01
N ALA A 137 29.70 -9.06 -0.93
CA ALA A 137 28.91 -10.29 -1.00
C ALA A 137 27.43 -9.98 -1.30
N ARG A 138 26.94 -10.53 -2.41
CA ARG A 138 25.54 -10.41 -2.85
C ARG A 138 24.85 -11.77 -2.85
N PRO A 139 24.14 -12.15 -1.77
CA PRO A 139 23.39 -13.41 -1.71
C PRO A 139 22.35 -13.48 -2.83
N LYS A 140 22.13 -14.68 -3.39
CA LYS A 140 21.17 -14.86 -4.48
C LYS A 140 19.75 -14.91 -3.95
N MET A 141 18.89 -14.10 -4.56
CA MET A 141 17.46 -14.03 -4.27
C MET A 141 16.66 -14.47 -5.50
N ALA A 142 15.87 -15.54 -5.37
CA ALA A 142 14.97 -15.98 -6.43
C ALA A 142 13.75 -15.04 -6.48
N ILE A 143 13.68 -14.19 -7.49
CA ILE A 143 12.49 -13.37 -7.78
C ILE A 143 11.54 -14.24 -8.58
N LEU A 144 10.67 -14.94 -7.85
CA LEU A 144 9.85 -16.02 -8.38
C LEU A 144 8.60 -15.45 -9.05
N ARG A 145 8.35 -15.89 -10.29
CA ARG A 145 7.17 -15.52 -11.06
C ARG A 145 6.56 -16.67 -11.84
N GLU A 146 5.25 -16.56 -12.05
CA GLU A 146 4.44 -17.41 -12.93
C GLU A 146 3.85 -16.55 -14.06
N GLN A 147 3.30 -17.18 -15.10
CA GLN A 147 2.50 -16.49 -16.11
C GLN A 147 1.39 -15.64 -15.46
N GLY A 148 1.38 -14.33 -15.74
CA GLY A 148 0.41 -13.37 -15.17
C GLY A 148 0.89 -12.62 -13.92
N VAL A 149 2.02 -13.02 -13.33
CA VAL A 149 2.72 -12.21 -12.31
C VAL A 149 3.22 -10.91 -12.97
N ASN A 150 3.08 -9.78 -12.25
CA ASN A 150 3.40 -8.45 -12.79
C ASN A 150 4.13 -7.50 -11.83
N GLY A 151 4.39 -7.92 -10.58
CA GLY A 151 5.11 -7.12 -9.58
C GLY A 151 6.59 -7.51 -9.37
N GLN A 152 7.14 -8.35 -10.25
CA GLN A 152 8.48 -8.92 -10.09
C GLN A 152 9.61 -7.89 -10.25
N ILE A 153 9.42 -6.84 -11.03
CA ILE A 153 10.51 -5.90 -11.36
C ILE A 153 10.79 -4.98 -10.17
N GLU A 154 9.74 -4.42 -9.56
CA GLU A 154 9.88 -3.63 -8.34
C GLU A 154 10.32 -4.48 -7.15
N MET A 155 9.90 -5.74 -7.07
CA MET A 155 10.40 -6.70 -6.07
C MET A 155 11.90 -6.95 -6.24
N ALA A 156 12.36 -7.21 -7.46
CA ALA A 156 13.78 -7.37 -7.78
C ALA A 156 14.58 -6.12 -7.42
N ALA A 157 14.08 -4.93 -7.77
CA ALA A 157 14.73 -3.66 -7.46
C ALA A 157 14.87 -3.43 -5.94
N ALA A 158 13.86 -3.81 -5.16
CA ALA A 158 13.89 -3.70 -3.71
C ALA A 158 14.98 -4.58 -3.08
N PHE A 159 15.05 -5.86 -3.46
CA PHE A 159 16.10 -6.77 -3.00
C PHE A 159 17.49 -6.38 -3.52
N ASP A 160 17.60 -5.96 -4.78
CA ASP A 160 18.86 -5.49 -5.37
C ASP A 160 19.42 -4.28 -4.60
N ARG A 161 18.55 -3.32 -4.26
CA ARG A 161 18.90 -2.15 -3.45
C ARG A 161 19.36 -2.52 -2.05
N ALA A 162 18.80 -3.58 -1.47
CA ALA A 162 19.21 -4.12 -0.18
C ALA A 162 20.51 -4.97 -0.24
N GLY A 163 21.09 -5.18 -1.43
CA GLY A 163 22.38 -5.86 -1.59
C GLY A 163 22.32 -7.30 -2.07
N PHE A 164 21.17 -7.77 -2.57
CA PHE A 164 21.04 -9.12 -3.12
C PHE A 164 21.37 -9.19 -4.61
N GLU A 165 21.81 -10.35 -5.08
CA GLU A 165 21.76 -10.69 -6.52
C GLU A 165 20.33 -11.17 -6.83
N ALA A 166 19.48 -10.26 -7.31
CA ALA A 166 18.12 -10.57 -7.70
C ALA A 166 18.10 -11.32 -9.04
N VAL A 167 17.58 -12.55 -9.05
CA VAL A 167 17.55 -13.41 -10.24
C VAL A 167 16.10 -13.66 -10.63
N ASP A 168 15.76 -13.40 -11.90
CA ASP A 168 14.47 -13.79 -12.46
C ASP A 168 14.36 -15.33 -12.50
N VAL A 169 13.39 -15.88 -11.79
CA VAL A 169 13.11 -17.31 -11.73
C VAL A 169 11.66 -17.55 -12.10
N THR A 170 11.45 -18.13 -13.27
CA THR A 170 10.11 -18.54 -13.70
C THR A 170 9.76 -19.90 -13.15
N MET A 171 8.47 -20.18 -12.98
CA MET A 171 8.03 -21.54 -12.64
C MET A 171 8.47 -22.59 -13.66
N SER A 172 8.56 -22.23 -14.94
CA SER A 172 9.08 -23.12 -15.97
C SER A 172 10.56 -23.44 -15.77
N ASP A 173 11.38 -22.50 -15.28
CA ASP A 173 12.79 -22.78 -14.93
C ASP A 173 12.92 -23.85 -13.86
N ILE A 174 12.02 -23.88 -12.87
CA ILE A 174 12.00 -24.89 -11.81
C ILE A 174 11.47 -26.22 -12.34
N ILE A 175 10.34 -26.20 -13.04
CA ILE A 175 9.67 -27.40 -13.56
C ILE A 175 10.56 -28.14 -14.58
N GLU A 176 11.21 -27.40 -15.48
CA GLU A 176 12.08 -27.97 -16.50
C GLU A 176 13.52 -28.17 -16.02
N GLY A 177 13.90 -27.59 -14.88
CA GLY A 177 15.20 -27.79 -14.26
C GLY A 177 16.33 -26.92 -14.76
N ARG A 178 16.02 -25.78 -15.35
CA ARG A 178 17.02 -24.77 -15.70
C ARG A 178 17.61 -24.09 -14.45
N ARG A 179 16.87 -24.10 -13.35
CA ARG A 179 17.24 -23.52 -12.05
C ARG A 179 16.85 -24.50 -10.93
N SER A 180 17.55 -24.43 -9.80
CA SER A 180 17.22 -25.17 -8.57
C SER A 180 17.14 -24.19 -7.40
N LEU A 181 16.17 -24.36 -6.50
CA LEU A 181 15.97 -23.48 -5.35
C LEU A 181 17.09 -23.61 -4.31
N LYS A 182 17.86 -24.71 -4.36
CA LYS A 182 19.05 -24.91 -3.52
C LYS A 182 20.14 -23.85 -3.76
N ASP A 183 20.16 -23.22 -4.94
CA ASP A 183 21.19 -22.24 -5.32
C ASP A 183 20.89 -20.83 -4.77
N PHE A 184 19.78 -20.68 -4.06
CA PHE A 184 19.28 -19.42 -3.53
C PHE A 184 19.25 -19.42 -2.01
N THR A 185 19.55 -18.27 -1.43
CA THR A 185 19.44 -18.07 0.02
C THR A 185 18.00 -17.71 0.42
N GLY A 186 17.28 -17.03 -0.48
CA GLY A 186 15.87 -16.68 -0.28
C GLY A 186 15.06 -16.72 -1.57
N LEU A 187 13.73 -16.75 -1.45
CA LEU A 187 12.80 -16.59 -2.57
C LEU A 187 11.70 -15.58 -2.27
N ALA A 188 11.32 -14.79 -3.28
CA ALA A 188 10.25 -13.81 -3.22
C ALA A 188 9.18 -14.18 -4.23
N ALA A 189 8.04 -14.68 -3.77
CA ALA A 189 6.88 -14.91 -4.61
C ALA A 189 6.17 -13.57 -4.86
N CYS A 190 6.21 -13.12 -6.11
CA CYS A 190 5.82 -11.77 -6.50
C CYS A 190 4.29 -11.62 -6.71
N GLY A 191 3.81 -10.37 -6.65
CA GLY A 191 2.40 -10.04 -6.88
C GLY A 191 1.98 -10.04 -8.36
N GLY A 192 0.67 -10.09 -8.60
CA GLY A 192 0.08 -10.05 -9.94
C GLY A 192 -1.22 -10.85 -10.02
N PHE A 193 -1.50 -11.42 -11.20
CA PHE A 193 -2.70 -12.21 -11.47
C PHE A 193 -2.29 -13.51 -12.15
N SER A 194 -1.56 -14.38 -11.43
CA SER A 194 -1.14 -15.66 -12.00
C SER A 194 -2.36 -16.44 -12.50
N TYR A 195 -2.29 -16.89 -13.75
CA TYR A 195 -3.43 -17.51 -14.45
C TYR A 195 -4.73 -16.66 -14.48
N GLY A 196 -4.64 -15.34 -14.34
CA GLY A 196 -5.80 -14.45 -14.27
C GLY A 196 -6.66 -14.67 -13.03
N ASP A 197 -6.10 -15.26 -11.95
CA ASP A 197 -6.79 -15.66 -10.72
C ASP A 197 -7.93 -16.67 -10.92
N VAL A 198 -8.00 -17.32 -12.09
CA VAL A 198 -8.95 -18.39 -12.36
C VAL A 198 -8.65 -19.59 -11.44
N LEU A 199 -9.70 -20.20 -10.89
CA LEU A 199 -9.63 -21.24 -9.85
C LEU A 199 -9.15 -20.73 -8.46
N GLY A 200 -9.30 -19.43 -8.20
CA GLY A 200 -8.92 -18.74 -6.97
C GLY A 200 -7.50 -18.18 -7.08
N ALA A 201 -7.31 -16.94 -6.62
CA ALA A 201 -6.05 -16.23 -6.75
C ALA A 201 -4.89 -17.01 -6.09
N GLY A 202 -3.76 -17.10 -6.81
CA GLY A 202 -2.60 -17.91 -6.43
C GLY A 202 -2.82 -19.44 -6.48
N GLY A 203 -4.04 -19.91 -6.76
CA GLY A 203 -4.37 -21.34 -6.68
C GLY A 203 -3.85 -22.18 -7.83
N GLY A 204 -3.89 -21.65 -9.06
CA GLY A 204 -3.26 -22.29 -10.21
C GLY A 204 -1.74 -22.45 -10.00
N TRP A 205 -1.10 -21.42 -9.47
CA TRP A 205 0.33 -21.40 -9.17
C TRP A 205 0.71 -22.37 -8.05
N ALA A 206 -0.01 -22.38 -6.92
CA ALA A 206 0.25 -23.33 -5.84
C ALA A 206 0.05 -24.79 -6.30
N LYS A 207 -1.01 -25.07 -7.07
CA LYS A 207 -1.30 -26.42 -7.56
C LYS A 207 -0.31 -26.87 -8.63
N SER A 208 0.24 -25.97 -9.45
CA SER A 208 1.30 -26.32 -10.40
C SER A 208 2.57 -26.80 -9.68
N ILE A 209 2.88 -26.22 -8.52
CA ILE A 209 3.94 -26.70 -7.62
C ILE A 209 3.57 -28.07 -7.04
N MET A 210 2.42 -28.19 -6.39
CA MET A 210 2.02 -29.42 -5.68
C MET A 210 1.88 -30.65 -6.58
N TYR A 211 1.39 -30.47 -7.81
CA TYR A 211 1.08 -31.57 -8.73
C TYR A 211 2.22 -31.88 -9.72
N ASN A 212 3.31 -31.12 -9.69
CA ASN A 212 4.53 -31.46 -10.39
C ASN A 212 5.57 -32.00 -9.39
N ALA A 213 5.95 -33.27 -9.50
CA ALA A 213 6.84 -33.92 -8.54
C ALA A 213 8.17 -33.16 -8.32
N ARG A 214 8.79 -32.67 -9.41
CA ARG A 214 10.05 -31.93 -9.32
C ARG A 214 9.88 -30.60 -8.59
N ALA A 215 8.87 -29.81 -8.98
CA ALA A 215 8.63 -28.53 -8.34
C ALA A 215 8.26 -28.72 -6.87
N ARG A 216 7.37 -29.66 -6.56
CA ARG A 216 7.02 -30.01 -5.18
C ARG A 216 8.26 -30.33 -4.34
N ASP A 217 9.13 -31.21 -4.83
CA ASP A 217 10.32 -31.63 -4.09
C ASP A 217 11.36 -30.48 -3.94
N GLU A 218 11.50 -29.60 -4.93
CA GLU A 218 12.35 -28.40 -4.85
C GLU A 218 11.85 -27.40 -3.79
N PHE A 219 10.54 -27.13 -3.76
CA PHE A 219 9.95 -26.22 -2.77
C PHE A 219 9.96 -26.83 -1.37
N ASP A 220 9.62 -28.11 -1.23
CA ASP A 220 9.68 -28.84 0.04
C ASP A 220 11.10 -28.81 0.63
N ALA A 221 12.11 -29.14 -0.19
CA ALA A 221 13.50 -29.07 0.23
C ALA A 221 13.92 -27.64 0.60
N PHE A 222 13.44 -26.62 -0.13
CA PHE A 222 13.73 -25.23 0.18
C PHE A 222 13.15 -24.81 1.55
N PHE A 223 11.89 -25.13 1.82
CA PHE A 223 11.22 -24.72 3.07
C PHE A 223 11.77 -25.43 4.32
N HIS A 224 12.33 -26.63 4.16
CA HIS A 224 12.91 -27.41 5.26
C HIS A 224 14.40 -27.15 5.52
N ARG A 225 15.05 -26.27 4.76
CA ARG A 225 16.40 -25.77 5.07
C ARG A 225 16.35 -24.86 6.28
N ASP A 226 17.38 -24.87 7.13
CA ASP A 226 17.50 -23.95 8.28
C ASP A 226 18.07 -22.56 7.88
N ASP A 227 18.68 -22.47 6.70
CA ASP A 227 19.37 -21.27 6.18
C ASP A 227 18.56 -20.53 5.10
N SER A 228 17.32 -20.92 4.87
CA SER A 228 16.44 -20.31 3.86
C SER A 228 15.41 -19.37 4.47
N PHE A 229 14.95 -18.40 3.67
CA PHE A 229 13.83 -17.53 4.00
C PHE A 229 12.97 -17.22 2.76
N ALA A 230 11.71 -16.83 2.96
CA ALA A 230 10.84 -16.46 1.85
C ALA A 230 9.86 -15.33 2.17
N LEU A 231 9.55 -14.56 1.14
CA LEU A 231 8.55 -13.50 1.16
C LEU A 231 7.48 -13.76 0.10
N GLY A 232 6.21 -13.80 0.49
CA GLY A 232 5.08 -13.82 -0.43
C GLY A 232 4.32 -12.50 -0.39
N VAL A 233 4.23 -11.79 -1.52
CA VAL A 233 3.48 -10.53 -1.62
C VAL A 233 2.28 -10.66 -2.56
N CYS A 234 1.11 -10.22 -2.09
CA CYS A 234 -0.17 -10.26 -2.82
C CYS A 234 -0.46 -11.64 -3.44
N ASN A 235 -0.22 -11.83 -4.75
CA ASN A 235 -0.41 -13.11 -5.41
C ASN A 235 0.56 -14.20 -4.93
N GLY A 236 1.78 -13.82 -4.56
CA GLY A 236 2.71 -14.72 -3.88
C GLY A 236 2.28 -15.07 -2.47
N CYS A 237 1.63 -14.14 -1.74
CA CYS A 237 1.02 -14.43 -0.43
C CYS A 237 -0.10 -15.47 -0.57
N GLN A 238 -1.00 -15.25 -1.54
CA GLN A 238 -2.08 -16.19 -1.85
C GLN A 238 -1.54 -17.57 -2.24
N MET A 239 -0.54 -17.63 -3.12
CA MET A 239 0.10 -18.89 -3.53
C MET A 239 0.72 -19.61 -2.32
N MET A 240 1.55 -18.92 -1.54
CA MET A 240 2.22 -19.51 -0.37
C MET A 240 1.23 -19.94 0.72
N SER A 241 0.11 -19.22 0.90
CA SER A 241 -0.95 -19.61 1.85
C SER A 241 -1.58 -20.96 1.51
N GLN A 242 -1.65 -21.29 0.21
CA GLN A 242 -2.13 -22.59 -0.27
C GLN A 242 -1.05 -23.69 -0.15
N LEU A 243 0.22 -23.32 0.00
CA LEU A 243 1.33 -24.23 0.26
C LEU A 243 1.63 -24.41 1.75
N ARG A 244 0.81 -23.85 2.66
CA ARG A 244 1.08 -23.85 4.11
C ARG A 244 1.40 -25.23 4.70
N ASP A 245 0.84 -26.30 4.15
CA ASP A 245 1.06 -27.67 4.64
C ASP A 245 2.48 -28.18 4.31
N MET A 246 3.17 -27.55 3.35
CA MET A 246 4.58 -27.79 3.01
C MET A 246 5.54 -26.86 3.76
N ILE A 247 5.04 -25.81 4.43
CA ILE A 247 5.86 -24.76 5.04
C ILE A 247 5.87 -24.98 6.57
N PRO A 248 7.02 -25.34 7.17
CA PRO A 248 7.13 -25.50 8.61
C PRO A 248 6.67 -24.26 9.38
N GLY A 249 5.80 -24.44 10.38
CA GLY A 249 5.29 -23.34 11.20
C GLY A 249 4.22 -22.46 10.56
N ALA A 250 3.69 -22.80 9.39
CA ALA A 250 2.64 -22.04 8.69
C ALA A 250 1.20 -22.54 8.97
N ALA A 251 1.00 -23.47 9.92
CA ALA A 251 -0.29 -24.12 10.17
C ALA A 251 -1.44 -23.15 10.54
N HIS A 252 -1.10 -21.96 11.01
CA HIS A 252 -2.04 -20.90 11.41
C HIS A 252 -2.36 -19.89 10.30
N TRP A 253 -1.79 -20.05 9.11
CA TRP A 253 -2.05 -19.15 7.99
C TRP A 253 -3.48 -19.32 7.47
N PRO A 254 -4.21 -18.19 7.26
CA PRO A 254 -5.53 -18.21 6.64
C PRO A 254 -5.44 -18.50 5.15
N ALA A 255 -6.58 -18.80 4.53
CA ALA A 255 -6.75 -18.58 3.10
C ALA A 255 -7.01 -17.09 2.83
N PHE A 256 -6.69 -16.63 1.62
CA PHE A 256 -7.05 -15.29 1.16
C PHE A 256 -8.11 -15.40 0.07
N VAL A 257 -9.25 -14.75 0.28
CA VAL A 257 -10.45 -14.87 -0.54
C VAL A 257 -10.97 -13.50 -0.97
N ARG A 258 -12.01 -13.50 -1.79
CA ARG A 258 -12.72 -12.30 -2.26
C ARG A 258 -12.94 -11.27 -1.15
N ASN A 259 -12.61 -10.01 -1.45
CA ASN A 259 -12.82 -8.87 -0.56
C ASN A 259 -14.30 -8.75 -0.16
N ARG A 260 -14.58 -8.23 1.05
CA ARG A 260 -15.96 -7.93 1.49
C ARG A 260 -16.68 -6.95 0.56
N SER A 261 -15.95 -6.04 -0.09
CA SER A 261 -16.51 -5.08 -1.06
C SER A 261 -17.00 -5.75 -2.35
N GLU A 262 -16.66 -7.01 -2.60
CA GLU A 262 -16.86 -7.71 -3.87
C GLU A 262 -16.12 -7.08 -5.06
N GLN A 263 -15.19 -6.16 -4.80
CA GLN A 263 -14.48 -5.37 -5.79
C GLN A 263 -12.96 -5.43 -5.61
N PHE A 264 -12.22 -5.15 -6.69
CA PHE A 264 -10.78 -4.92 -6.62
C PHE A 264 -10.47 -3.60 -5.94
N GLU A 265 -9.61 -3.63 -4.93
CA GLU A 265 -9.21 -2.44 -4.17
C GLU A 265 -7.78 -2.02 -4.52
N ALA A 266 -7.67 -0.87 -5.19
CA ALA A 266 -6.42 -0.13 -5.37
C ALA A 266 -6.41 1.03 -4.36
N ARG A 267 -5.77 0.85 -3.21
CA ARG A 267 -5.83 1.79 -2.09
C ARG A 267 -4.45 2.12 -1.56
N TYR A 268 -4.38 3.25 -0.87
CA TYR A 268 -3.22 3.66 -0.10
C TYR A 268 -3.70 3.89 1.33
N VAL A 269 -3.39 2.95 2.21
CA VAL A 269 -3.95 2.84 3.57
C VAL A 269 -2.83 2.73 4.60
N SER A 270 -3.16 2.91 5.88
CA SER A 270 -2.24 2.74 6.99
C SER A 270 -2.29 1.31 7.52
N VAL A 271 -1.12 0.77 7.86
CA VAL A 271 -0.98 -0.49 8.61
C VAL A 271 -0.11 -0.28 9.83
N GLU A 272 -0.43 -0.96 10.93
CA GLU A 272 0.49 -1.11 12.04
C GLU A 272 1.36 -2.36 11.87
N ILE A 273 2.56 -2.30 12.44
CA ILE A 273 3.47 -3.43 12.60
C ILE A 273 3.45 -3.86 14.07
N PRO A 274 2.72 -4.91 14.46
CA PRO A 274 2.79 -5.45 15.82
C PRO A 274 4.11 -6.20 16.06
N GLN A 275 4.39 -6.54 17.32
CA GLN A 275 5.51 -7.42 17.67
C GLN A 275 5.28 -8.81 17.07
N ASN A 276 6.28 -9.35 16.38
CA ASN A 276 6.21 -10.64 15.68
C ASN A 276 7.62 -11.23 15.48
N PRO A 277 7.75 -12.52 15.11
CA PRO A 277 9.07 -13.15 14.93
C PRO A 277 9.70 -12.94 13.55
N SER A 278 9.02 -12.28 12.60
CA SER A 278 9.50 -12.19 11.22
C SER A 278 10.84 -11.46 11.12
N LEU A 279 11.81 -12.10 10.45
CA LEU A 279 13.09 -11.47 10.16
C LEU A 279 12.93 -10.18 9.34
N PHE A 280 11.90 -10.10 8.49
CA PHE A 280 11.63 -8.95 7.65
C PHE A 280 11.21 -7.72 8.45
N PHE A 281 10.60 -7.90 9.62
CA PHE A 281 10.04 -6.82 10.44
C PHE A 281 10.86 -6.51 11.70
N SER A 282 12.09 -7.02 11.77
CA SER A 282 13.01 -6.74 12.88
C SER A 282 13.20 -5.23 13.10
N GLY A 283 12.97 -4.76 14.33
CA GLY A 283 13.06 -3.35 14.70
C GLY A 283 11.92 -2.46 14.18
N MET A 284 10.91 -3.00 13.50
CA MET A 284 9.80 -2.19 12.94
C MET A 284 8.56 -2.16 13.84
N ALA A 285 8.49 -3.00 14.87
CA ALA A 285 7.32 -3.13 15.76
C ALA A 285 6.94 -1.78 16.42
N GLY A 286 5.64 -1.48 16.46
CA GLY A 286 5.06 -0.23 16.96
C GLY A 286 5.00 0.90 15.93
N SER A 287 5.43 0.66 14.69
CA SER A 287 5.27 1.60 13.57
C SER A 287 3.85 1.55 13.01
N VAL A 288 3.36 2.70 12.55
CA VAL A 288 2.16 2.84 11.70
C VAL A 288 2.61 3.43 10.38
N LEU A 289 2.54 2.64 9.30
CA LEU A 289 3.15 2.94 8.02
C LEU A 289 2.09 2.90 6.91
N PRO A 290 2.12 3.85 5.96
CA PRO A 290 1.23 3.80 4.82
C PRO A 290 1.78 2.86 3.75
N VAL A 291 0.91 2.10 3.11
CA VAL A 291 1.28 1.03 2.17
C VAL A 291 0.33 0.97 0.98
N ALA A 292 0.86 0.52 -0.17
CA ALA A 292 0.07 0.27 -1.37
C ALA A 292 -0.72 -1.04 -1.23
N VAL A 293 -2.00 -1.00 -1.60
CA VAL A 293 -2.90 -2.15 -1.68
C VAL A 293 -3.44 -2.25 -3.10
N ALA A 294 -3.48 -3.46 -3.66
CA ALA A 294 -3.92 -3.71 -5.04
C ALA A 294 -4.41 -5.15 -5.21
N HIS A 295 -5.56 -5.51 -4.64
CA HIS A 295 -6.07 -6.89 -4.69
C HIS A 295 -7.61 -6.98 -4.73
N GLY A 296 -8.13 -8.04 -5.37
CA GLY A 296 -9.56 -8.41 -5.32
C GLY A 296 -9.87 -9.57 -4.36
N GLU A 297 -8.85 -10.36 -3.99
CA GLU A 297 -8.96 -11.54 -3.12
C GLU A 297 -7.98 -11.46 -1.95
N GLY A 298 -8.07 -10.39 -1.15
CA GLY A 298 -7.16 -10.16 -0.03
C GLY A 298 -7.74 -10.40 1.36
N ARG A 299 -9.00 -10.85 1.46
CA ARG A 299 -9.65 -11.06 2.76
C ARG A 299 -9.14 -12.32 3.42
N ALA A 300 -8.55 -12.21 4.61
CA ALA A 300 -8.14 -13.36 5.42
C ALA A 300 -9.36 -14.15 5.89
N GLN A 301 -9.38 -15.45 5.61
CA GLN A 301 -10.40 -16.39 6.04
C GLN A 301 -9.74 -17.64 6.64
N TRP A 302 -9.93 -17.82 7.94
CA TRP A 302 -9.54 -19.03 8.65
C TRP A 302 -10.59 -20.11 8.46
N LEU A 303 -10.15 -21.37 8.40
CA LEU A 303 -11.05 -22.52 8.39
C LEU A 303 -11.79 -22.61 9.74
N ALA A 304 -12.97 -23.22 9.75
CA ALA A 304 -13.79 -23.33 10.97
C ALA A 304 -13.06 -24.00 12.16
N GLN A 305 -12.07 -24.85 11.88
CA GLN A 305 -11.24 -25.52 12.89
C GLN A 305 -10.06 -24.67 13.38
N GLN A 306 -9.71 -23.60 12.67
CA GLN A 306 -8.64 -22.67 13.05
C GLN A 306 -9.23 -21.52 13.86
N GLN A 307 -8.65 -21.25 15.02
CA GLN A 307 -8.98 -20.06 15.80
C GLN A 307 -8.09 -18.90 15.36
N PRO A 308 -8.63 -17.74 14.92
CA PRO A 308 -7.82 -16.58 14.54
C PRO A 308 -6.85 -16.14 15.65
N SER A 309 -7.24 -16.29 16.91
CA SER A 309 -6.40 -15.99 18.08
C SER A 309 -5.11 -16.81 18.16
N ALA A 310 -5.07 -18.01 17.55
CA ALA A 310 -3.86 -18.82 17.49
C ALA A 310 -2.80 -18.22 16.56
N ALA A 311 -3.19 -17.32 15.66
CA ALA A 311 -2.28 -16.61 14.76
C ALA A 311 -1.82 -15.26 15.31
N GLU A 312 -2.33 -14.80 16.46
CA GLU A 312 -2.14 -13.43 16.97
C GLU A 312 -0.67 -13.02 17.09
N GLY A 313 0.18 -13.89 17.66
CA GLY A 313 1.63 -13.66 17.78
C GLY A 313 2.42 -13.81 16.47
N LEU A 314 1.76 -14.19 15.38
CA LEU A 314 2.33 -14.39 14.05
C LEU A 314 1.87 -13.32 13.05
N VAL A 315 0.96 -12.42 13.44
CA VAL A 315 0.52 -11.32 12.58
C VAL A 315 1.68 -10.33 12.42
N VAL A 316 2.03 -9.98 11.19
CA VAL A 316 3.08 -8.98 10.90
C VAL A 316 2.52 -7.61 10.52
N MET A 317 1.25 -7.55 10.11
CA MET A 317 0.58 -6.32 9.69
C MET A 317 -0.93 -6.35 9.97
N ARG A 318 -1.44 -5.21 10.45
CA ARG A 318 -2.88 -4.95 10.55
C ARG A 318 -3.25 -3.62 9.91
N TYR A 319 -4.36 -3.56 9.18
CA TYR A 319 -4.97 -2.30 8.78
C TYR A 319 -5.40 -1.50 10.01
N VAL A 320 -5.12 -0.20 9.99
CA VAL A 320 -5.48 0.72 11.07
C VAL A 320 -6.20 1.94 10.53
N ASP A 321 -6.98 2.57 11.39
CA ASP A 321 -7.54 3.89 11.12
C ASP A 321 -6.46 4.99 11.18
N HIS A 322 -6.87 6.23 10.93
CA HIS A 322 -5.99 7.39 10.98
C HIS A 322 -5.59 7.81 12.41
N HIS A 323 -6.13 7.14 13.44
CA HIS A 323 -5.66 7.24 14.82
C HIS A 323 -4.65 6.14 15.20
N GLY A 324 -4.41 5.19 14.30
CA GLY A 324 -3.48 4.07 14.49
C GLY A 324 -4.09 2.87 15.22
N ALA A 325 -5.41 2.78 15.34
CA ALA A 325 -6.08 1.63 15.94
C ALA A 325 -6.50 0.60 14.88
N PRO A 326 -6.35 -0.73 15.13
CA PRO A 326 -6.83 -1.76 14.22
C PRO A 326 -8.29 -1.60 13.84
N VAL A 327 -8.60 -1.80 12.56
CA VAL A 327 -9.91 -1.46 12.01
C VAL A 327 -10.46 -2.55 11.07
N GLU A 328 -11.78 -2.69 11.04
CA GLU A 328 -12.52 -3.60 10.15
C GLU A 328 -13.51 -2.89 9.21
N THR A 329 -13.71 -1.58 9.40
CA THR A 329 -14.53 -0.74 8.53
C THR A 329 -13.79 -0.40 7.24
N TYR A 330 -14.54 -0.43 6.15
CA TYR A 330 -14.06 -0.07 4.83
C TYR A 330 -14.08 1.47 4.66
N PRO A 331 -13.16 2.07 3.89
CA PRO A 331 -12.09 1.45 3.10
C PRO A 331 -10.74 1.36 3.83
N LEU A 332 -10.67 1.78 5.10
CA LEU A 332 -9.42 1.76 5.90
C LEU A 332 -8.91 0.33 6.07
N ASN A 333 -9.83 -0.63 6.27
CA ASN A 333 -9.61 -2.04 5.97
C ASN A 333 -10.26 -2.37 4.61
N PRO A 334 -9.47 -2.45 3.53
CA PRO A 334 -10.00 -2.52 2.17
C PRO A 334 -10.66 -3.86 1.84
N ASN A 335 -10.29 -4.94 2.51
CA ASN A 335 -10.79 -6.29 2.18
C ASN A 335 -11.75 -6.88 3.22
N GLY A 336 -11.87 -6.25 4.40
CA GLY A 336 -12.71 -6.74 5.48
C GLY A 336 -12.10 -7.93 6.24
N SER A 337 -10.77 -8.02 6.29
CA SER A 337 -10.09 -9.07 7.08
C SER A 337 -10.34 -8.87 8.58
N PRO A 338 -10.70 -9.91 9.34
CA PRO A 338 -10.89 -9.82 10.79
C PRO A 338 -9.65 -9.28 11.51
N GLY A 339 -9.86 -8.40 12.49
CA GLY A 339 -8.82 -7.71 13.25
C GLY A 339 -7.88 -6.85 12.40
N GLY A 340 -8.24 -6.54 11.15
CA GLY A 340 -7.36 -5.85 10.21
C GLY A 340 -6.23 -6.70 9.65
N VAL A 341 -6.16 -8.01 9.93
CA VAL A 341 -4.98 -8.85 9.57
C VAL A 341 -4.71 -8.80 8.06
N THR A 342 -3.47 -8.50 7.69
CA THR A 342 -3.08 -8.45 6.28
C THR A 342 -1.68 -8.99 5.97
N GLY A 343 -0.99 -9.52 6.98
CA GLY A 343 0.21 -10.32 6.80
C GLY A 343 0.49 -11.20 7.99
N LEU A 344 1.13 -12.35 7.74
CA LEU A 344 1.51 -13.33 8.75
C LEU A 344 2.92 -13.87 8.49
N THR A 345 3.55 -14.40 9.53
CA THR A 345 4.83 -15.11 9.45
C THR A 345 4.73 -16.52 10.02
N THR A 346 5.76 -17.35 9.83
CA THR A 346 5.93 -18.64 10.51
C THR A 346 6.45 -18.45 11.93
N VAL A 347 6.31 -19.49 12.76
CA VAL A 347 6.76 -19.51 14.16
C VAL A 347 8.24 -19.15 14.31
N ASP A 348 9.09 -19.58 13.37
CA ASP A 348 10.52 -19.28 13.34
C ASP A 348 10.88 -17.96 12.63
N GLY A 349 9.88 -17.25 12.08
CA GLY A 349 10.07 -15.94 11.47
C GLY A 349 10.68 -15.92 10.06
N ARG A 350 11.00 -17.08 9.46
CA ARG A 350 11.73 -17.15 8.19
C ARG A 350 10.86 -17.01 6.95
N PHE A 351 9.59 -17.36 7.06
CA PHE A 351 8.65 -17.26 5.94
C PHE A 351 7.55 -16.28 6.30
N THR A 352 7.39 -15.24 5.48
CA THR A 352 6.41 -14.18 5.72
C THR A 352 5.58 -13.94 4.48
N ILE A 353 4.27 -13.80 4.67
CA ILE A 353 3.30 -13.53 3.61
C ILE A 353 2.48 -12.30 3.94
N MET A 354 2.16 -11.50 2.92
CA MET A 354 1.39 -10.26 3.08
C MET A 354 0.62 -9.87 1.83
N MET A 355 -0.55 -9.27 2.00
CA MET A 355 -1.35 -8.77 0.87
C MET A 355 -0.91 -7.38 0.37
N PRO A 356 -0.52 -6.41 1.21
CA PRO A 356 -0.03 -5.12 0.75
C PRO A 356 1.32 -5.24 0.02
N HIS A 357 1.66 -4.21 -0.76
CA HIS A 357 2.85 -4.16 -1.62
C HIS A 357 3.92 -3.19 -1.10
N PRO A 358 4.74 -3.57 -0.09
CA PRO A 358 5.84 -2.72 0.39
C PRO A 358 6.90 -2.44 -0.69
N GLU A 359 7.12 -3.38 -1.61
CA GLU A 359 8.08 -3.26 -2.72
C GLU A 359 7.72 -2.10 -3.68
N ARG A 360 6.42 -1.80 -3.85
CA ARG A 360 5.95 -0.68 -4.69
C ARG A 360 6.22 0.68 -4.06
N VAL A 361 6.43 0.72 -2.75
CA VAL A 361 6.61 1.94 -1.95
C VAL A 361 7.91 1.89 -1.14
N THR A 362 8.96 1.31 -1.71
CA THR A 362 10.33 1.36 -1.14
C THR A 362 10.96 2.74 -1.28
N ARG A 363 10.68 3.45 -2.38
CA ARG A 363 11.15 4.80 -2.64
C ARG A 363 10.13 5.80 -2.12
N SER A 364 10.58 6.84 -1.42
CA SER A 364 9.67 7.85 -0.88
C SER A 364 8.85 8.56 -1.96
N VAL A 365 9.40 8.73 -3.17
CA VAL A 365 8.70 9.32 -4.32
C VAL A 365 7.52 8.48 -4.84
N ASN A 366 7.49 7.17 -4.54
CA ASN A 366 6.40 6.29 -4.99
C ASN A 366 5.20 6.29 -4.03
N HIS A 367 5.33 6.91 -2.86
CA HIS A 367 4.21 7.04 -1.93
C HIS A 367 3.23 8.09 -2.46
N SER A 368 1.96 7.72 -2.60
CA SER A 368 0.87 8.63 -3.03
C SER A 368 0.79 9.87 -2.15
N TRP A 369 1.00 9.69 -0.85
CA TRP A 369 1.22 10.75 0.11
C TRP A 369 2.32 10.34 1.10
N ARG A 370 3.15 11.31 1.51
CA ARG A 370 4.18 11.13 2.53
C ARG A 370 4.44 12.45 3.28
N PRO A 371 5.00 12.40 4.49
CA PRO A 371 5.64 13.56 5.11
C PRO A 371 6.84 14.07 4.27
N ASP A 372 7.03 15.38 4.22
CA ASP A 372 8.11 16.03 3.46
C ASP A 372 9.52 15.63 3.93
N GLY A 373 9.68 15.24 5.20
CA GLY A 373 10.97 14.91 5.82
C GLY A 373 11.57 13.57 5.43
N TRP A 374 10.88 12.75 4.62
CA TRP A 374 11.44 11.48 4.18
C TRP A 374 12.53 11.68 3.12
N GLY A 375 13.59 10.88 3.20
CA GLY A 375 14.71 10.90 2.26
C GLY A 375 14.38 10.28 0.90
N GLU A 376 15.37 9.61 0.31
CA GLU A 376 15.17 8.88 -0.96
C GLU A 376 14.28 7.64 -0.76
N HIS A 377 14.52 6.89 0.32
CA HIS A 377 13.86 5.63 0.63
C HIS A 377 12.80 5.83 1.72
N GLY A 378 11.61 5.27 1.48
CA GLY A 378 10.54 5.19 2.45
C GLY A 378 10.81 4.11 3.51
N PRO A 379 9.96 4.03 4.55
CA PRO A 379 10.15 3.11 5.67
C PRO A 379 10.17 1.63 5.24
N TRP A 380 9.48 1.27 4.15
CA TRP A 380 9.42 -0.11 3.66
C TRP A 380 10.75 -0.65 3.12
N MET A 381 11.72 0.22 2.82
CA MET A 381 13.07 -0.23 2.47
C MET A 381 13.75 -1.00 3.62
N ARG A 382 13.38 -0.70 4.87
CA ARG A 382 13.87 -1.42 6.06
C ARG A 382 13.59 -2.92 5.99
N MET A 383 12.44 -3.32 5.42
CA MET A 383 12.04 -4.72 5.32
C MET A 383 13.04 -5.57 4.53
N PHE A 384 13.49 -5.05 3.39
CA PHE A 384 14.46 -5.72 2.51
C PHE A 384 15.88 -5.67 3.10
N ARG A 385 16.24 -4.56 3.76
CA ARG A 385 17.52 -4.44 4.47
C ARG A 385 17.62 -5.39 5.67
N ASN A 386 16.52 -5.59 6.39
CA ASN A 386 16.45 -6.56 7.48
C ASN A 386 16.72 -7.98 6.98
N ALA A 387 16.17 -8.37 5.82
CA ALA A 387 16.48 -9.65 5.20
C ALA A 387 17.98 -9.78 4.88
N ARG A 388 18.62 -8.72 4.38
CA ARG A 388 20.07 -8.72 4.14
C ARG A 388 20.87 -8.86 5.43
N ALA A 389 20.47 -8.13 6.47
CA ALA A 389 21.17 -8.12 7.75
C ALA A 389 21.03 -9.44 8.53
N TRP A 390 19.90 -10.14 8.38
CA TRP A 390 19.68 -11.44 8.99
C TRP A 390 20.67 -12.52 8.50
N LEU A 391 21.16 -12.41 7.26
CA LEU A 391 22.13 -13.35 6.70
C LEU A 391 23.56 -13.22 7.24
N GLY A 392 23.89 -12.09 7.88
CA GLY A 392 25.28 -11.72 8.16
C GLY A 392 26.04 -11.29 6.91
#